data_AF-A0A3D3I068-F1
#
_entry.id   AF-A0A3D3I068-F1
#
_cell.length_a   1.000
_cell.length_b   1.000
_cell.length_c   1.000
_cell.angle_alpha   90.00
_cell.angle_beta   90.00
_cell.angle_gamma   90.00
#
_symmetry.space_group_name_H-M   'P 1'
#
loop_
_entity.id
_entity.type
_entity.pdbx_description
1 polymer ?
#
loop_
_entity_poly.entity_id
_entity_poly.type
_entity_poly.pdbx_seq_one_letter_code
_entity_poly.pdbx_strand_id
1 'polypeptide(L)'
;SPFLICKECQHRFVCPHCEVALAYSQQQQRLRCHHCDYHEPKPPRCPACGGTKLGGVGVGVERVQETVQAMFPKARVERLDRDVTRRAGALEEIVTKFHSGAIDILIGTQMVAKGFDFPRVVLVGVITADLSLNIPDFRAA
;
A
#
# COMPACT_ATOMS: atom_id res chain seq x y z
N SER A 1 2.16 6.61 3.63
CA SER A 1 1.52 6.39 4.94
C SER A 1 0.09 5.98 4.71
N PRO A 2 -0.40 4.86 5.29
CA PRO A 2 -1.78 4.43 5.11
C PRO A 2 -2.74 5.46 5.73
N PHE A 3 -3.95 5.62 5.19
CA PHE A 3 -4.97 6.49 5.78
C PHE A 3 -5.73 5.75 6.88
N LEU A 4 -6.24 6.42 7.91
CA LEU A 4 -7.01 5.73 8.96
C LEU A 4 -8.46 5.48 8.49
N ILE A 5 -8.99 4.29 8.77
CA ILE A 5 -10.44 4.01 8.69
C ILE A 5 -10.94 3.31 9.95
N CYS A 6 -12.26 3.35 10.16
CA CYS A 6 -12.95 2.38 10.99
C CYS A 6 -13.23 1.10 10.19
N LYS A 7 -12.71 -0.04 10.63
CA LYS A 7 -12.94 -1.34 9.97
C LYS A 7 -14.35 -1.89 10.20
N GLU A 8 -15.13 -1.30 11.10
CA GLU A 8 -16.49 -1.74 11.42
C GLU A 8 -17.54 -1.01 10.58
N CYS A 9 -17.51 0.32 10.54
CA CYS A 9 -18.50 1.12 9.80
C CYS A 9 -17.95 1.85 8.56
N GLN A 10 -16.68 1.62 8.21
CA GLN A 10 -15.99 2.26 7.07
C GLN A 10 -15.90 3.80 7.15
N HIS A 11 -16.09 4.38 8.33
CA HIS A 11 -15.86 5.82 8.54
C HIS A 11 -14.41 6.21 8.20
N ARG A 12 -14.27 7.28 7.43
CA ARG A 12 -12.99 7.84 6.97
C ARG A 12 -12.64 9.06 7.81
N PHE A 13 -11.37 9.17 8.20
CA PHE A 13 -10.86 10.35 8.90
C PHE A 13 -10.34 11.35 7.87
N VAL A 14 -10.98 12.52 7.80
CA VAL A 14 -10.72 13.55 6.78
C VAL A 14 -10.26 14.85 7.42
N CYS A 15 -9.45 15.61 6.70
CA CYS A 15 -8.98 16.91 7.13
C CYS A 15 -10.13 17.94 7.10
N PRO A 16 -10.35 18.71 8.18
CA PRO A 16 -11.39 19.74 8.19
C PRO A 16 -11.09 20.94 7.29
N HIS A 17 -9.84 21.10 6.82
CA HIS A 17 -9.43 22.22 5.97
C HIS A 17 -9.35 21.87 4.48
N CYS A 18 -9.11 20.59 4.16
CA CYS A 18 -8.84 20.15 2.79
C CYS A 18 -9.81 19.06 2.30
N GLU A 19 -10.63 18.49 3.18
CA GLU A 19 -11.57 17.38 2.90
C GLU A 19 -10.91 16.08 2.39
N VAL A 20 -9.57 16.02 2.41
CA VAL A 20 -8.79 14.84 2.04
C VAL A 20 -8.61 13.88 3.21
N ALA A 21 -8.35 12.60 2.92
CA ALA A 21 -8.08 11.60 3.94
C ALA A 21 -6.78 11.88 4.72
N LEU A 22 -6.81 11.67 6.04
CA LEU A 22 -5.66 11.88 6.92
C LEU A 22 -4.75 10.65 6.95
N ALA A 23 -3.46 10.86 6.70
CA ALA A 23 -2.44 9.84 6.79
C ALA A 23 -2.18 9.47 8.25
N TYR A 24 -2.09 8.17 8.54
CA TYR A 24 -1.87 7.65 9.89
C TYR A 24 -0.41 7.21 10.08
N SER A 25 0.21 7.73 11.14
CA SER A 25 1.50 7.28 11.64
C SER A 25 1.30 6.39 12.86
N GLN A 26 1.63 5.10 12.73
CA GLN A 26 1.60 4.17 13.87
C GLN A 26 2.66 4.52 14.93
N GLN A 27 3.84 4.97 14.53
CA GLN A 27 4.91 5.34 15.46
C GLN A 27 4.53 6.54 16.32
N GLN A 28 3.80 7.51 15.75
CA GLN A 28 3.43 8.73 16.45
C GLN A 28 2.01 8.67 17.04
N GLN A 29 1.21 7.66 16.70
CA GLN A 29 -0.22 7.58 17.04
C GLN A 29 -1.01 8.84 16.61
N ARG A 30 -0.67 9.41 15.45
CA ARG A 30 -1.27 10.65 14.93
C ARG A 30 -1.75 10.53 13.50
N LEU A 31 -2.74 11.34 13.20
CA LEU A 31 -3.28 11.62 11.89
C LEU A 31 -2.67 12.93 11.37
N ARG A 32 -2.27 12.96 10.10
CA ARG A 32 -1.68 14.15 9.47
C ARG A 32 -2.24 14.35 8.05
N CYS A 33 -2.59 15.59 7.75
CA CYS A 33 -2.81 16.06 6.39
C CYS A 33 -1.47 16.46 5.78
N HIS A 34 -1.16 15.97 4.58
CA HIS A 34 0.05 16.34 3.86
C HIS A 34 -0.08 17.64 3.05
N HIS A 35 -1.30 18.19 2.91
CA HIS A 35 -1.54 19.42 2.14
C HIS A 35 -1.44 20.68 2.98
N CYS A 36 -1.99 20.66 4.21
CA CYS A 36 -2.04 21.84 5.09
C CYS A 36 -1.35 21.63 6.44
N ASP A 37 -0.67 20.49 6.65
CA ASP A 37 -0.02 20.12 7.91
C ASP A 37 -0.92 20.06 9.15
N TYR A 38 -2.24 20.08 8.96
CA TYR A 38 -3.20 19.74 10.00
C TYR A 38 -2.90 18.36 10.56
N HIS A 39 -2.94 18.23 11.89
CA HIS A 39 -2.60 16.98 12.55
C HIS A 39 -3.37 16.85 13.86
N GLU A 40 -3.86 15.65 14.12
CA GLU A 40 -4.68 15.32 15.29
C GLU A 40 -4.26 13.97 15.89
N PRO A 41 -4.50 13.72 17.19
CA PRO A 41 -4.26 12.40 17.77
C PRO A 41 -5.22 11.37 17.17
N LYS A 42 -4.77 10.11 17.06
CA LYS A 42 -5.67 9.01 16.73
C LYS A 42 -6.75 8.89 17.84
N PRO A 43 -8.04 8.93 17.51
CA PRO A 43 -9.07 8.74 18.51
C PRO A 43 -9.09 7.29 19.01
N PRO A 44 -9.51 7.04 20.27
CA PRO A 44 -9.60 5.69 20.81
C PRO A 44 -10.79 4.90 20.24
N ARG A 45 -11.80 5.58 19.71
CA ARG A 45 -13.03 5.01 19.15
C ARG A 45 -13.47 5.75 17.90
N CYS A 46 -14.20 5.06 17.04
CA CYS A 46 -14.80 5.65 15.86
C CYS A 46 -15.87 6.67 16.28
N PRO A 47 -15.85 7.91 15.77
CA PRO A 47 -16.88 8.90 16.08
C PRO A 47 -18.24 8.55 15.46
N ALA A 48 -18.28 7.74 14.39
CA ALA A 48 -19.52 7.40 13.69
C ALA A 48 -20.26 6.20 14.31
N CYS A 49 -19.55 5.16 14.75
CA CYS A 49 -20.18 3.93 15.28
C CYS A 49 -19.75 3.54 16.70
N GLY A 50 -18.81 4.27 17.33
CA GLY A 50 -18.24 3.92 18.62
C GLY A 50 -17.28 2.72 18.61
N GLY A 51 -17.09 2.07 17.47
CA GLY A 51 -16.21 0.90 17.30
C GLY A 51 -14.75 1.18 17.62
N THR A 52 -14.01 0.16 18.03
CA THR A 52 -12.60 0.27 18.46
C THR A 52 -11.61 -0.17 17.39
N LYS A 53 -12.08 -0.83 16.32
CA LYS A 53 -11.22 -1.31 15.24
C LYS A 53 -10.84 -0.19 14.26
N LEU A 54 -10.02 0.73 14.74
CA LEU A 54 -9.42 1.80 13.93
C LEU A 54 -8.04 1.38 13.43
N GLY A 55 -7.89 1.31 12.11
CA GLY A 55 -6.66 0.84 11.48
C GLY A 55 -6.35 1.56 10.18
N GLY A 56 -5.07 1.57 9.82
CA GLY A 56 -4.64 2.09 8.52
C GLY A 56 -5.18 1.23 7.38
N VAL A 57 -5.70 1.86 6.34
CA VAL A 57 -5.88 1.29 5.01
C VAL A 57 -4.67 1.68 4.19
N GLY A 58 -3.78 0.72 4.07
CA GLY A 58 -3.04 0.49 2.84
C GLY A 58 -3.39 -0.92 2.43
N VAL A 59 -3.50 -1.17 1.12
CA VAL A 59 -3.36 -2.54 0.65
C VAL A 59 -1.92 -2.91 0.96
N GLY A 60 -1.70 -3.53 2.12
CA GLY A 60 -0.39 -4.05 2.46
C GLY A 60 -0.03 -5.02 1.36
N VAL A 61 1.07 -4.76 0.66
CA VAL A 61 1.59 -5.66 -0.37
C VAL A 61 1.72 -7.08 0.20
N GLU A 62 1.99 -7.18 1.51
CA GLU A 62 1.93 -8.39 2.32
C GLU A 62 0.57 -9.11 2.27
N ARG A 63 -0.55 -8.40 2.47
CA ARG A 63 -1.88 -9.02 2.42
C ARG A 63 -2.28 -9.44 1.02
N VAL A 64 -1.80 -8.72 0.00
CA VAL A 64 -1.94 -9.16 -1.41
C VAL A 64 -1.16 -10.43 -1.62
N GLN A 65 0.09 -10.49 -1.15
CA GLN A 65 0.93 -11.68 -1.23
C GLN A 65 0.29 -12.88 -0.56
N GLU A 66 -0.21 -12.74 0.67
CA GLU A 66 -0.93 -13.80 1.38
C GLU A 66 -2.13 -14.30 0.58
N THR A 67 -2.94 -13.38 0.04
CA THR A 67 -4.14 -13.74 -0.73
C THR A 67 -3.79 -14.44 -2.04
N VAL A 68 -2.79 -13.93 -2.76
CA VAL A 68 -2.31 -14.51 -4.02
C VAL A 68 -1.70 -15.89 -3.78
N GLN A 69 -0.90 -16.07 -2.73
CA GLN A 69 -0.36 -17.39 -2.37
C GLN A 69 -1.47 -18.38 -2.01
N ALA A 70 -2.52 -17.94 -1.30
CA ALA A 70 -3.66 -18.79 -1.00
C ALA A 70 -4.47 -19.19 -2.26
N MET A 71 -4.61 -18.28 -3.22
CA MET A 71 -5.33 -18.54 -4.48
C MET A 71 -4.50 -19.36 -5.48
N PHE A 72 -3.17 -19.18 -5.49
CA PHE A 72 -2.23 -19.83 -6.40
C PHE A 72 -1.14 -20.58 -5.63
N PRO A 73 -1.47 -21.66 -4.91
CA PRO A 73 -0.55 -22.33 -3.98
C PRO A 73 0.67 -22.98 -4.67
N LYS A 74 0.63 -23.16 -5.98
CA LYS A 74 1.75 -23.70 -6.79
C LYS A 74 2.65 -22.62 -7.39
N ALA A 75 2.22 -21.36 -7.36
CA ALA A 75 2.99 -20.26 -7.94
C ALA A 75 4.08 -19.81 -6.97
N ARG A 76 5.26 -19.49 -7.50
CA ARG A 76 6.35 -18.86 -6.74
C ARG A 76 6.09 -17.36 -6.70
N VAL A 77 5.56 -16.89 -5.58
CA VAL A 77 5.13 -15.51 -5.38
C VAL A 77 6.15 -14.76 -4.54
N GLU A 78 6.66 -13.65 -5.07
CA GLU A 78 7.63 -12.79 -4.39
C GLU A 78 7.16 -11.34 -4.31
N ARG A 79 7.73 -10.60 -3.35
CA ARG A 79 7.41 -9.20 -3.09
C ARG A 79 8.58 -8.29 -3.44
N LEU A 80 8.30 -7.19 -4.14
CA LEU A 80 9.26 -6.12 -4.38
C LEU A 80 8.70 -4.77 -3.94
N ASP A 81 9.11 -4.32 -2.76
CA ASP A 81 8.83 -2.98 -2.27
C ASP A 81 9.97 -2.41 -1.44
N ARG A 82 9.75 -1.23 -0.88
CA ARG A 82 10.76 -0.47 -0.16
C ARG A 82 11.40 -1.26 0.98
N ASP A 83 10.63 -2.07 1.71
CA ASP A 83 11.17 -2.81 2.85
C ASP A 83 12.07 -3.97 2.39
N VAL A 84 11.72 -4.62 1.29
CA VAL A 84 12.55 -5.67 0.68
C VAL A 84 13.87 -5.10 0.15
N THR A 85 13.81 -3.92 -0.49
CA THR A 85 15.01 -3.26 -1.06
C THR A 85 15.95 -2.63 -0.03
N ARG A 86 15.60 -2.62 1.26
CA ARG A 86 16.51 -2.14 2.33
C ARG A 86 17.74 -3.04 2.48
N ARG A 87 17.61 -4.32 2.12
CA ARG A 87 18.74 -5.24 2.06
C ARG A 87 19.54 -5.00 0.79
N ALA A 88 20.83 -4.73 0.93
CA ALA A 88 21.74 -4.57 -0.19
C ALA A 88 21.69 -5.82 -1.11
N GLY A 89 21.55 -5.60 -2.42
CA GLY A 89 21.48 -6.66 -3.44
C GLY A 89 20.13 -7.37 -3.58
N ALA A 90 19.14 -7.05 -2.73
CA ALA A 90 17.84 -7.72 -2.78
C ALA A 90 17.05 -7.40 -4.07
N LEU A 91 17.19 -6.16 -4.58
CA LEU A 91 16.56 -5.74 -5.81
C LEU A 91 17.08 -6.55 -7.00
N GLU A 92 18.41 -6.57 -7.18
CA GLU A 92 19.07 -7.27 -8.27
C GLU A 92 18.78 -8.77 -8.22
N GLU A 93 18.76 -9.36 -7.03
CA GLU A 93 18.43 -10.77 -6.83
C GLU A 93 17.00 -11.09 -7.29
N ILE A 94 16.01 -10.32 -6.86
CA ILE A 94 14.60 -10.54 -7.19
C ILE A 94 14.34 -10.30 -8.68
N VAL A 95 14.90 -9.22 -9.23
CA VAL A 95 14.79 -8.91 -10.67
C VAL A 95 15.40 -10.04 -11.49
N THR A 96 16.57 -10.55 -11.10
CA THR A 96 17.23 -11.67 -11.79
C THR A 96 16.39 -12.94 -11.73
N LYS A 97 15.82 -13.27 -10.56
CA LYS A 97 14.93 -14.42 -10.40
C LYS A 97 13.64 -14.29 -11.20
N PHE A 98 13.06 -13.09 -11.26
CA PHE A 98 11.85 -12.86 -12.04
C PHE A 98 12.15 -12.92 -13.55
N HIS A 99 13.23 -12.27 -13.98
CA HIS A 99 13.71 -12.33 -15.35
C HIS A 99 14.11 -13.75 -15.76
N SER A 100 14.59 -14.61 -14.86
CA SER A 100 14.91 -16.01 -15.13
C SER A 100 13.70 -16.95 -15.08
N GLY A 101 12.54 -16.48 -14.63
CA GLY A 101 11.34 -17.31 -14.47
C GLY A 101 11.43 -18.22 -13.24
N ALA A 102 12.28 -17.88 -12.27
CA ALA A 102 12.28 -18.47 -10.93
C ALA A 102 11.16 -17.92 -10.03
N ILE A 103 10.51 -16.83 -10.44
CA ILE A 103 9.33 -16.22 -9.81
C ILE A 103 8.22 -16.19 -10.88
N ASP A 104 7.01 -16.61 -10.50
CA ASP A 104 5.84 -16.65 -11.38
C ASP A 104 4.98 -15.39 -11.23
N ILE A 105 4.86 -14.88 -10.00
CA ILE A 105 4.07 -13.69 -9.69
C ILE A 105 4.92 -12.74 -8.84
N LEU A 106 5.14 -11.53 -9.36
CA LEU A 106 5.83 -10.47 -8.65
C LEU A 106 4.83 -9.42 -8.19
N ILE A 107 4.72 -9.22 -6.89
CA ILE A 107 3.85 -8.21 -6.30
C ILE A 107 4.71 -7.07 -5.80
N GLY A 108 4.42 -5.85 -6.22
CA GLY A 108 5.15 -4.72 -5.70
C GLY A 108 4.44 -3.41 -5.89
N THR A 109 5.13 -2.35 -5.48
CA THR A 109 4.67 -0.98 -5.66
C THR A 109 5.27 -0.40 -6.94
N GLN A 110 5.16 0.93 -7.12
CA GLN A 110 5.71 1.68 -8.26
C GLN A 110 7.15 1.33 -8.66
N MET A 111 7.93 0.72 -7.75
CA MET A 111 9.30 0.25 -7.99
C MET A 111 9.41 -0.90 -9.00
N VAL A 112 8.38 -1.75 -9.17
CA VAL A 112 8.44 -2.90 -10.10
C VAL A 112 8.56 -2.46 -11.57
N ALA A 113 8.01 -1.30 -11.91
CA ALA A 113 7.92 -0.82 -13.29
C ALA A 113 9.09 0.11 -13.72
N LYS A 114 10.00 0.48 -12.82
CA LYS A 114 11.06 1.45 -13.15
C LYS A 114 12.28 0.77 -13.77
N GLY A 115 12.43 0.91 -15.09
CA GLY A 115 13.67 0.61 -15.81
C GLY A 115 13.99 -0.87 -16.00
N PHE A 116 13.02 -1.76 -15.73
CA PHE A 116 13.14 -3.19 -15.94
C PHE A 116 12.18 -3.64 -17.04
N ASP A 117 12.71 -4.36 -18.02
CA ASP A 117 11.91 -5.07 -19.02
C ASP A 117 11.81 -6.55 -18.62
N PHE A 118 10.59 -7.08 -18.62
CA PHE A 118 10.30 -8.45 -18.25
C PHE A 118 9.59 -9.15 -19.41
N PRO A 119 10.33 -9.72 -20.38
CA PRO A 119 9.76 -10.26 -21.61
C PRO A 119 8.81 -11.45 -21.41
N ARG A 120 8.83 -12.07 -20.22
CA ARG A 120 7.91 -13.17 -19.84
C ARG A 120 6.62 -12.70 -19.16
N VAL A 121 6.46 -11.40 -18.90
CA VAL A 121 5.25 -10.88 -18.26
C VAL A 121 4.13 -10.78 -19.29
N VAL A 122 3.06 -11.54 -19.06
CA VAL A 122 1.88 -11.59 -19.94
C VAL A 122 0.67 -10.84 -19.37
N LEU A 123 0.73 -10.46 -18.09
CA LEU A 123 -0.37 -9.81 -17.37
C LEU A 123 0.19 -8.85 -16.32
N VAL A 124 -0.40 -7.65 -16.25
CA VAL A 124 -0.15 -6.68 -15.18
C VAL A 124 -1.49 -6.33 -14.53
N GLY A 125 -1.59 -6.48 -13.22
CA GLY A 125 -2.77 -6.13 -12.43
C GLY A 125 -2.48 -4.97 -11.47
N VAL A 126 -3.37 -3.99 -11.43
CA VAL A 126 -3.27 -2.84 -10.51
C VAL A 126 -4.41 -2.90 -9.50
N ILE A 127 -4.08 -3.16 -8.23
CA ILE A 127 -5.09 -3.36 -7.16
C ILE A 127 -5.56 -2.04 -6.55
N THR A 128 -4.69 -1.04 -6.48
CA THR A 128 -4.97 0.25 -5.83
C THR A 128 -5.01 1.41 -6.83
N ALA A 129 -5.70 1.25 -7.95
CA ALA A 129 -5.90 2.36 -8.89
C ALA A 129 -6.65 3.53 -8.23
N ASP A 130 -7.58 3.24 -7.31
CA ASP A 130 -8.45 4.25 -6.68
C ASP A 130 -7.81 5.04 -5.54
N LEU A 131 -6.69 4.55 -4.98
CA LEU A 131 -5.92 5.33 -4.01
C LEU A 131 -5.19 6.47 -4.73
N SER A 132 -4.72 6.27 -5.97
CA SER A 132 -4.11 7.33 -6.79
C SER A 132 -5.11 8.44 -7.12
N LEU A 133 -6.37 8.09 -7.40
CA LEU A 133 -7.44 9.04 -7.72
C LEU A 133 -7.89 9.91 -6.54
N ASN A 134 -7.56 9.53 -5.31
CA ASN A 134 -7.89 10.28 -4.09
C ASN A 134 -6.64 10.90 -3.41
N ILE A 135 -5.49 10.88 -4.08
CA ILE A 135 -4.33 11.69 -3.71
C ILE A 135 -4.43 12.97 -4.57
N PRO A 136 -4.64 14.17 -4.00
CA PRO A 136 -4.40 15.42 -4.73
C PRO A 136 -2.88 15.64 -4.80
N ASP A 137 -2.19 14.75 -5.49
CA ASP A 137 -0.83 14.95 -5.97
C ASP A 137 -1.00 15.23 -7.46
N PHE A 138 -0.62 16.42 -7.89
CA PHE A 138 -0.72 16.87 -9.28
C PHE A 138 0.09 15.97 -10.25
N ARG A 139 0.87 15.01 -9.72
CA ARG A 139 1.64 13.99 -10.46
C ARG A 139 0.99 12.60 -10.48
N ALA A 140 -0.26 12.46 -10.04
CA ALA A 140 -0.98 11.18 -10.03
C ALA A 140 -1.55 10.75 -11.40
N ALA A 141 -1.12 11.39 -12.51
CA ALA A 141 -1.43 11.02 -13.89
C ALA A 141 -0.13 10.71 -14.66
#